data_AF-A0A7I4B029-F1
#
_entry.id   AF-A0A7I4B029-F1
#
_cell.length_a   1.000
_cell.length_b   1.000
_cell.length_c   1.000
_cell.angle_alpha   90.00
_cell.angle_beta   90.00
_cell.angle_gamma   90.00
#
_symmetry.space_group_name_H-M   'P 1'
#
loop_
_entity.id
_entity.type
_entity.pdbx_description
1 polymer ?
#
loop_
_entity_poly.entity_id
_entity_poly.type
_entity_poly.pdbx_seq_one_letter_code
_entity_poly.pdbx_strand_id
1 'polypeptide(L)'
;MAMRLELLQHHTSYDASPSAARPRSATFHRGNPASFCWRPLRNLIQHNIKASNTLLLNSQICHFLDANPLFMLRPLDRPSCVNIKPSGVAHASARKGGNGGDYDDRSDYKQPSPKEESGNLMSFTVILIKKVVKLAGVLLVLATIFAAAAPSMFSSPRGLKTIMSMASHTIPGTVSVARASLGWRKPLYLEGVTLKGIDGETVLYIPKIETRASLWSIVSGKAGFGDSTVTAPVVDLQQDPASGQPYLALALTPLAKLQENKPNLNNSKKRSVAIEPPRDVALAASVKAPNGDRAQAEGLGFLSLPQGQIHLLRPLKAELDLTPEFGKLYLVRVNPLLGEIIGPAISEDDLPDITIYAAPKDFLLPSDEYSVRIEPMRTTLAKGQLVDGVLTLLRRQDLLKGRSQITALTSPIEASINLKTGVIACDRIDLLLADRVHVATWGIMDIHHETVQMTLAIPGSTLRETLGLSRLAHDYYLKIPIRGSMERPQVDFMAAGKGIAQLTLQQQSGSAGQLFSSFFQQSDKEASASEVPKPIDVLPWDTRS
;
A
#
# COMPACT_ATOMS: atom_id res chain seq x y z
N MET A 1 -45.02 8.00 41.57
CA MET A 1 -46.24 7.17 41.62
C MET A 1 -45.93 5.89 40.85
N ALA A 2 -45.75 4.77 41.57
CA ALA A 2 -45.74 3.34 41.17
C ALA A 2 -44.95 2.91 39.91
N MET A 3 -44.31 1.75 39.78
CA MET A 3 -43.92 0.57 40.57
C MET A 3 -43.05 -0.24 39.58
N ARG A 4 -41.87 -0.72 39.97
CA ARG A 4 -41.57 -2.12 40.34
C ARG A 4 -41.77 -3.16 39.21
N LEU A 5 -40.68 -3.80 38.78
CA LEU A 5 -40.61 -5.27 38.68
C LEU A 5 -39.15 -5.77 38.74
N GLU A 6 -38.97 -6.74 39.64
CA GLU A 6 -37.75 -7.45 40.00
C GLU A 6 -37.43 -8.55 38.98
N LEU A 7 -36.15 -8.93 38.87
CA LEU A 7 -35.77 -10.35 38.88
C LEU A 7 -34.29 -10.50 39.28
N LEU A 8 -34.12 -10.94 40.54
CA LEU A 8 -32.92 -11.47 41.16
C LEU A 8 -32.75 -12.94 40.77
N GLN A 9 -31.54 -13.39 40.41
CA GLN A 9 -31.07 -14.75 40.71
C GLN A 9 -29.57 -14.76 41.07
N HIS A 10 -29.35 -14.89 42.38
CA HIS A 10 -28.32 -15.62 43.13
C HIS A 10 -26.86 -15.72 42.64
N HIS A 11 -25.99 -15.06 43.42
CA HIS A 11 -24.60 -15.41 43.67
C HIS A 11 -24.46 -16.73 44.46
N THR A 12 -23.50 -17.56 44.07
CA THR A 12 -22.88 -18.56 44.95
C THR A 12 -21.43 -18.16 45.22
N SER A 13 -21.17 -17.88 46.49
CA SER A 13 -19.88 -17.66 47.14
C SER A 13 -19.03 -18.93 47.19
N TYR A 14 -17.72 -18.81 46.97
CA TYR A 14 -16.74 -19.77 47.44
C TYR A 14 -15.65 -19.01 48.23
N ASP A 15 -15.75 -19.11 49.55
CA ASP A 15 -14.68 -18.82 50.50
C ASP A 15 -13.87 -20.11 50.71
N ALA A 16 -12.54 -20.01 50.60
CA ALA A 16 -11.62 -20.93 51.26
C ALA A 16 -10.24 -20.29 51.43
N SER A 17 -10.01 -19.76 52.63
CA SER A 17 -8.70 -19.74 53.30
C SER A 17 -8.91 -20.48 54.62
N PRO A 18 -7.93 -21.25 55.12
CA PRO A 18 -6.97 -20.60 56.01
C PRO A 18 -5.57 -21.25 56.10
N SER A 19 -4.68 -20.48 56.74
CA SER A 19 -3.73 -20.92 57.78
C SER A 19 -2.24 -20.73 57.49
N ALA A 20 -1.67 -19.92 58.38
CA ALA A 20 -0.28 -19.59 58.61
C ALA A 20 0.63 -20.79 58.95
N ALA A 21 1.92 -20.68 58.60
CA ALA A 21 3.05 -21.01 59.47
C ALA A 21 4.38 -20.45 58.93
N ARG A 22 5.06 -19.63 59.73
CA ARG A 22 6.52 -19.40 59.79
C ARG A 22 6.97 -19.87 61.19
N PRO A 23 8.26 -19.95 61.59
CA PRO A 23 9.52 -19.60 60.89
C PRO A 23 10.63 -20.68 61.03
N ARG A 24 11.78 -20.49 60.36
CA ARG A 24 13.11 -20.66 60.98
C ARG A 24 14.24 -20.07 60.14
N SER A 25 15.18 -19.49 60.89
CA SER A 25 16.42 -18.81 60.55
C SER A 25 17.56 -19.74 60.15
N ALA A 26 18.44 -19.28 59.25
CA ALA A 26 19.85 -19.63 59.26
C ALA A 26 20.68 -18.52 58.59
N THR A 27 21.42 -17.79 59.42
CA THR A 27 22.60 -16.98 59.12
C THR A 27 23.79 -17.88 58.77
N PHE A 28 24.56 -17.57 57.73
CA PHE A 28 26.02 -17.77 57.75
C PHE A 28 26.76 -16.83 56.78
N HIS A 29 28.03 -16.63 57.12
CA HIS A 29 28.88 -15.44 56.90
C HIS A 29 29.65 -15.35 55.57
N ARG A 30 30.02 -14.09 55.25
CA ARG A 30 31.27 -13.54 54.68
C ARG A 30 32.09 -14.37 53.68
N GLY A 31 32.40 -13.73 52.55
CA GLY A 31 33.62 -14.01 51.78
C GLY A 31 33.74 -13.20 50.50
N ASN A 32 34.29 -11.99 50.59
CA ASN A 32 34.95 -11.26 49.48
C ASN A 32 36.28 -10.79 50.10
N PRO A 33 37.46 -10.89 49.44
CA PRO A 33 37.74 -10.02 48.30
C PRO A 33 38.74 -10.59 47.25
N ALA A 34 38.85 -9.89 46.11
CA ALA A 34 40.06 -9.65 45.29
C ALA A 34 39.65 -9.57 43.80
N SER A 35 39.41 -8.36 43.28
CA SER A 35 40.38 -7.55 42.52
C SER A 35 40.86 -8.21 41.22
N PHE A 36 40.30 -7.80 40.07
CA PHE A 36 41.04 -7.81 38.81
C PHE A 36 40.69 -6.58 37.95
N CYS A 37 41.75 -5.86 37.59
CA CYS A 37 41.78 -4.60 36.87
C CYS A 37 41.67 -4.78 35.35
N TRP A 38 41.00 -3.80 34.74
CA TRP A 38 41.29 -3.10 33.47
C TRP A 38 41.55 -3.87 32.14
N ARG A 39 40.63 -3.60 31.20
CA ARG A 39 40.70 -3.55 29.72
C ARG A 39 41.98 -2.88 29.14
N PRO A 40 42.20 -2.85 27.79
CA PRO A 40 41.82 -3.80 26.73
C PRO A 40 42.98 -4.07 25.72
N LEU A 41 42.88 -5.14 24.92
CA LEU A 41 43.59 -5.24 23.64
C LEU A 41 42.59 -5.42 22.48
N ARG A 42 42.51 -4.35 21.69
CA ARG A 42 41.92 -4.27 20.34
C ARG A 42 42.71 -5.15 19.37
N ASN A 43 42.02 -5.56 18.30
CA ASN A 43 42.54 -6.10 17.04
C ASN A 43 42.79 -7.61 17.00
N LEU A 44 41.73 -8.37 16.79
CA LEU A 44 41.63 -9.44 15.79
C LEU A 44 40.15 -9.85 15.74
N ILE A 45 39.62 -10.22 14.58
CA ILE A 45 38.18 -10.37 14.24
C ILE A 45 37.55 -9.05 13.76
N GLN A 46 38.03 -8.55 12.62
CA GLN A 46 37.27 -7.57 11.83
C GLN A 46 37.29 -7.86 10.31
N HIS A 47 37.47 -9.11 9.91
CA HIS A 47 37.54 -9.45 8.47
C HIS A 47 36.75 -10.67 8.01
N ASN A 48 35.65 -11.05 8.68
CA ASN A 48 34.73 -12.04 8.10
C ASN A 48 33.23 -11.85 8.38
N ILE A 49 32.79 -10.63 8.74
CA ILE A 49 31.36 -10.30 8.85
C ILE A 49 31.05 -9.14 7.90
N LYS A 50 31.15 -9.41 6.58
CA LYS A 50 30.59 -8.52 5.55
C LYS A 50 30.01 -9.25 4.34
N ALA A 51 30.09 -10.58 4.30
CA ALA A 51 29.55 -11.39 3.20
C ALA A 51 28.30 -12.21 3.57
N SER A 52 27.89 -12.28 4.85
CA SER A 52 26.79 -13.15 5.30
C SER A 52 25.50 -12.42 5.68
N ASN A 53 25.49 -11.08 5.76
CA ASN A 53 24.29 -10.32 6.11
C ASN A 53 23.44 -9.89 4.91
N THR A 54 23.93 -10.05 3.68
CA THR A 54 23.17 -9.71 2.46
C THR A 54 22.27 -10.86 1.97
N LEU A 55 22.43 -12.07 2.52
CA LEU A 55 21.65 -13.26 2.15
C LEU A 55 20.57 -13.64 3.19
N LEU A 56 20.52 -12.96 4.34
CA LEU A 56 19.54 -13.22 5.41
C LEU A 56 18.37 -12.22 5.45
N LEU A 57 18.42 -11.12 4.69
CA LEU A 57 17.31 -10.16 4.61
C LEU A 57 16.25 -10.52 3.55
N ASN A 58 16.59 -11.35 2.56
CA ASN A 58 15.62 -11.76 1.53
C ASN A 58 14.75 -12.97 1.92
N SER A 59 14.98 -13.62 3.07
CA SER A 59 14.20 -14.80 3.50
C SER A 59 13.20 -14.53 4.62
N GLN A 60 13.16 -13.34 5.23
CA GLN A 60 12.26 -13.03 6.34
C GLN A 60 10.96 -12.32 5.94
N ILE A 61 10.70 -12.16 4.63
CA ILE A 61 9.43 -11.65 4.11
C ILE A 61 8.48 -12.77 3.63
N CYS A 62 8.93 -14.05 3.60
CA CYS A 62 8.14 -15.19 3.10
C CYS A 62 7.84 -16.30 4.14
N HIS A 63 7.55 -15.97 5.40
CA HIS A 63 7.05 -16.98 6.35
C HIS A 63 5.83 -16.50 7.12
N PHE A 64 4.64 -16.72 6.53
CA PHE A 64 3.38 -16.82 7.29
C PHE A 64 2.59 -18.12 7.04
N LEU A 65 3.08 -19.04 6.21
CA LEU A 65 2.50 -20.38 6.07
C LEU A 65 3.60 -21.40 5.82
N ASP A 66 4.02 -22.13 6.85
CA ASP A 66 4.34 -23.56 6.74
C ASP A 66 4.67 -24.16 8.12
N ALA A 67 3.90 -25.18 8.49
CA ALA A 67 4.19 -26.05 9.60
C ALA A 67 4.17 -27.51 9.12
N ASN A 68 5.30 -28.18 9.38
CA ASN A 68 5.59 -29.62 9.38
C ASN A 68 6.10 -30.33 8.10
N PRO A 69 6.98 -31.35 8.29
CA PRO A 69 8.11 -31.63 7.40
C PRO A 69 8.04 -33.01 6.74
N LEU A 70 8.77 -33.24 5.65
CA LEU A 70 9.41 -34.52 5.27
C LEU A 70 9.96 -34.51 3.82
N PHE A 71 11.29 -34.66 3.68
CA PHE A 71 12.01 -35.65 2.85
C PHE A 71 13.36 -35.14 2.34
N MET A 72 14.41 -35.89 2.68
CA MET A 72 15.73 -35.90 2.05
C MET A 72 15.67 -36.57 0.66
N LEU A 73 16.49 -36.11 -0.31
CA LEU A 73 17.68 -36.84 -0.83
C LEU A 73 18.18 -36.32 -2.21
N ARG A 74 19.47 -35.96 -2.21
CA ARG A 74 20.58 -36.11 -3.20
C ARG A 74 20.53 -35.55 -4.65
N PRO A 75 21.69 -35.08 -5.16
CA PRO A 75 21.91 -34.60 -6.53
C PRO A 75 22.47 -35.71 -7.45
N LEU A 76 22.52 -35.42 -8.76
CA LEU A 76 23.35 -35.95 -9.89
C LEU A 76 22.56 -35.57 -11.19
N ASP A 77 23.07 -35.23 -12.36
CA ASP A 77 24.40 -35.13 -12.96
C ASP A 77 24.25 -34.34 -14.29
N ARG A 78 25.33 -33.73 -14.81
CA ARG A 78 25.48 -33.32 -16.23
C ARG A 78 25.71 -34.58 -17.11
N PRO A 79 25.85 -34.58 -18.47
CA PRO A 79 26.18 -33.49 -19.41
C PRO A 79 25.51 -33.56 -20.81
N SER A 80 25.82 -32.60 -21.70
CA SER A 80 26.54 -32.82 -22.99
C SER A 80 26.14 -31.85 -24.12
N CYS A 81 27.17 -31.29 -24.76
CA CYS A 81 27.13 -30.39 -25.89
C CYS A 81 26.82 -31.12 -27.22
N VAL A 82 26.17 -30.44 -28.17
CA VAL A 82 26.21 -30.80 -29.60
C VAL A 82 26.42 -29.55 -30.44
N ASN A 83 27.30 -29.72 -31.42
CA ASN A 83 27.96 -28.76 -32.29
C ASN A 83 27.41 -28.95 -33.72
N ILE A 84 26.99 -27.90 -34.44
CA ILE A 84 26.66 -28.00 -35.88
C ILE A 84 27.27 -26.81 -36.64
N LYS A 85 28.11 -27.15 -37.61
CA LYS A 85 28.74 -26.30 -38.64
C LYS A 85 27.71 -25.72 -39.62
N PRO A 86 27.99 -24.57 -40.27
CA PRO A 86 27.41 -24.23 -41.55
C PRO A 86 28.41 -24.38 -42.72
N SER A 87 27.98 -25.10 -43.75
CA SER A 87 28.38 -24.93 -45.16
C SER A 87 27.74 -23.64 -45.68
N GLY A 88 28.32 -22.80 -46.54
CA GLY A 88 29.16 -23.10 -47.70
C GLY A 88 28.52 -22.45 -48.93
N VAL A 89 28.86 -21.18 -49.15
CA VAL A 89 29.06 -20.40 -50.40
C VAL A 89 28.50 -20.97 -51.73
N ALA A 90 27.80 -20.12 -52.50
CA ALA A 90 28.08 -19.91 -53.94
C ALA A 90 27.44 -18.63 -54.51
N HIS A 91 28.26 -17.89 -55.24
CA HIS A 91 28.04 -16.63 -55.98
C HIS A 91 27.29 -16.79 -57.31
N ALA A 92 26.67 -15.70 -57.78
CA ALA A 92 26.88 -15.06 -59.10
C ALA A 92 25.79 -13.98 -59.31
N SER A 93 26.10 -12.68 -59.37
CA SER A 93 26.64 -11.92 -60.52
C SER A 93 25.67 -11.80 -61.70
N ALA A 94 25.10 -10.61 -61.93
CA ALA A 94 25.51 -9.72 -63.05
C ALA A 94 24.40 -8.75 -63.53
N ARG A 95 24.79 -7.46 -63.58
CA ARG A 95 24.65 -6.48 -64.68
C ARG A 95 23.33 -5.75 -65.03
N LYS A 96 23.58 -4.44 -65.26
CA LYS A 96 22.97 -3.45 -66.19
C LYS A 96 21.60 -2.92 -65.79
N GLY A 97 21.46 -1.62 -65.52
CA GLY A 97 21.50 -0.49 -66.48
C GLY A 97 20.04 -0.06 -66.68
N GLY A 98 19.56 1.18 -66.64
CA GLY A 98 20.06 2.50 -66.99
C GLY A 98 18.84 3.26 -67.56
N ASN A 99 18.75 4.56 -67.31
CA ASN A 99 17.87 5.56 -67.95
C ASN A 99 16.33 5.45 -67.87
N GLY A 100 15.73 6.49 -67.28
CA GLY A 100 15.17 7.64 -68.01
C GLY A 100 14.08 7.38 -69.05
N GLY A 101 12.92 8.00 -68.86
CA GLY A 101 11.85 8.04 -69.87
C GLY A 101 10.61 8.75 -69.36
N ASP A 102 10.59 10.06 -69.58
CA ASP A 102 9.44 10.95 -69.63
C ASP A 102 8.57 10.59 -70.85
N TYR A 103 7.25 10.52 -70.72
CA TYR A 103 6.29 10.49 -71.85
C TYR A 103 4.88 10.87 -71.37
N ASP A 104 4.47 12.10 -71.70
CA ASP A 104 3.11 12.43 -72.08
C ASP A 104 2.75 11.70 -73.39
N ASP A 105 1.55 11.14 -73.53
CA ASP A 105 0.68 11.44 -74.67
C ASP A 105 -0.74 10.86 -74.54
N ARG A 106 -1.69 11.64 -75.05
CA ARG A 106 -3.06 11.30 -75.38
C ARG A 106 -3.10 10.19 -76.46
N SER A 107 -4.12 9.34 -76.42
CA SER A 107 -4.84 8.97 -77.65
C SER A 107 -6.17 8.27 -77.38
N ASP A 108 -7.11 8.59 -78.26
CA ASP A 108 -8.47 8.11 -78.40
C ASP A 108 -8.62 6.58 -78.36
N TYR A 109 -9.62 6.12 -77.60
CA TYR A 109 -10.25 4.83 -77.85
C TYR A 109 -11.70 5.04 -78.31
N LYS A 110 -11.89 4.76 -79.61
CA LYS A 110 -13.18 4.53 -80.27
C LYS A 110 -13.98 3.45 -79.55
N GLN A 111 -15.24 3.75 -79.24
CA GLN A 111 -16.27 2.78 -78.87
C GLN A 111 -16.60 1.86 -80.05
N PRO A 112 -16.64 0.52 -79.86
CA PRO A 112 -17.41 -0.38 -80.69
C PRO A 112 -18.83 -0.56 -80.12
N SER A 113 -19.82 -0.22 -80.94
CA SER A 113 -21.24 -0.53 -80.75
C SER A 113 -21.49 -2.05 -80.62
N PRO A 114 -22.17 -2.54 -79.57
CA PRO A 114 -22.62 -3.93 -79.54
C PRO A 114 -23.97 -4.06 -80.25
N LYS A 115 -24.04 -5.03 -81.17
CA LYS A 115 -25.28 -5.48 -81.81
C LYS A 115 -26.18 -6.16 -80.79
N GLU A 116 -27.46 -5.81 -80.87
CA GLU A 116 -28.57 -6.49 -80.19
C GLU A 116 -28.63 -7.97 -80.58
N GLU A 117 -28.44 -8.83 -79.59
CA GLU A 117 -28.94 -10.21 -79.62
C GLU A 117 -29.57 -10.49 -78.25
N SER A 118 -30.74 -9.89 -78.02
CA SER A 118 -31.54 -10.07 -76.80
C SER A 118 -32.77 -10.93 -77.12
N GLY A 119 -32.73 -12.19 -76.71
CA GLY A 119 -33.82 -13.12 -76.98
C GLY A 119 -33.63 -14.50 -76.35
N ASN A 120 -33.38 -14.56 -75.03
CA ASN A 120 -33.77 -15.66 -74.10
C ASN A 120 -32.97 -15.75 -72.78
N LEU A 121 -32.11 -14.78 -72.46
CA LEU A 121 -31.31 -14.80 -71.22
C LEU A 121 -32.06 -14.30 -69.95
N MET A 122 -33.25 -13.69 -70.12
CA MET A 122 -34.04 -13.14 -68.99
C MET A 122 -34.75 -14.21 -68.14
N SER A 123 -34.88 -15.46 -68.62
CA SER A 123 -35.54 -16.54 -67.85
C SER A 123 -34.61 -17.18 -66.82
N PHE A 124 -33.33 -17.41 -67.18
CA PHE A 124 -32.36 -18.07 -66.30
C PHE A 124 -31.88 -17.17 -65.15
N THR A 125 -31.75 -15.87 -65.38
CA THR A 125 -31.29 -14.90 -64.37
C THR A 125 -32.31 -14.72 -63.24
N VAL A 126 -33.61 -14.68 -63.56
CA VAL A 126 -34.68 -14.57 -62.55
C VAL A 126 -34.77 -15.82 -61.67
N ILE A 127 -34.52 -17.01 -62.23
CA ILE A 127 -34.47 -18.27 -61.47
C ILE A 127 -33.26 -18.29 -60.53
N LEU A 128 -32.10 -17.80 -60.98
CA LEU A 128 -30.88 -17.74 -60.15
C LEU A 128 -31.03 -16.75 -58.99
N ILE A 129 -31.58 -15.56 -59.26
CA ILE A 129 -31.82 -14.52 -58.24
C ILE A 129 -32.76 -15.03 -57.15
N LYS A 130 -33.86 -15.71 -57.51
CA LYS A 130 -34.79 -16.30 -56.51
C LYS A 130 -34.12 -17.33 -55.61
N LYS A 131 -33.16 -18.12 -56.12
CA LYS A 131 -32.39 -19.08 -55.32
C LYS A 131 -31.40 -18.39 -54.39
N VAL A 132 -30.70 -17.36 -54.87
CA VAL A 132 -29.76 -16.57 -54.05
C VAL A 132 -30.47 -15.83 -52.93
N VAL A 133 -31.63 -15.21 -53.19
CA VAL A 133 -32.43 -14.53 -52.16
C VAL A 133 -32.93 -15.50 -51.08
N LYS A 134 -33.37 -16.71 -51.46
CA LYS A 134 -33.76 -17.75 -50.49
C LYS A 134 -32.57 -18.20 -49.64
N LEU A 135 -31.41 -18.42 -50.24
CA LEU A 135 -30.19 -18.82 -49.53
C LEU A 135 -29.72 -17.73 -48.56
N ALA A 136 -29.70 -16.47 -49.00
CA ALA A 136 -29.36 -15.33 -48.17
C ALA A 136 -30.33 -15.18 -46.99
N GLY A 137 -31.63 -15.38 -47.21
CA GLY A 137 -32.63 -15.39 -46.15
C GLY A 137 -32.39 -16.47 -45.10
N VAL A 138 -32.05 -17.70 -45.53
CA VAL A 138 -31.72 -18.80 -44.60
C VAL A 138 -30.44 -18.49 -43.81
N LEU A 139 -29.40 -17.97 -44.45
CA LEU A 139 -28.16 -17.57 -43.78
C LEU A 139 -28.40 -16.45 -42.76
N LEU A 140 -29.25 -15.47 -43.08
CA LEU A 140 -29.61 -14.40 -42.16
C LEU A 140 -30.35 -14.96 -40.92
N VAL A 141 -31.29 -15.87 -41.12
CA VAL A 141 -32.02 -16.52 -40.01
C VAL A 141 -31.06 -17.33 -39.14
N LEU A 142 -30.16 -18.12 -39.74
CA LEU A 142 -29.13 -18.88 -39.01
C LEU A 142 -28.18 -17.96 -38.23
N ALA A 143 -27.71 -16.88 -38.84
CA ALA A 143 -26.87 -15.89 -38.16
C ALA A 143 -27.60 -15.23 -36.99
N THR A 144 -28.90 -14.95 -37.14
CA THR A 144 -29.74 -14.37 -36.08
C THR A 144 -29.94 -15.34 -34.92
N ILE A 145 -30.20 -16.62 -35.21
CA ILE A 145 -30.30 -17.67 -34.19
C ILE A 145 -28.97 -17.84 -33.45
N PHE A 146 -27.87 -17.86 -34.19
CA PHE A 146 -26.52 -17.98 -33.60
C PHE A 146 -26.20 -16.78 -32.70
N ALA A 147 -26.49 -15.56 -33.16
CA ALA A 147 -26.31 -14.34 -32.37
C ALA A 147 -27.18 -14.36 -31.10
N ALA A 148 -28.44 -14.81 -31.19
CA ALA A 148 -29.33 -14.94 -30.04
C ALA A 148 -28.82 -16.00 -29.03
N ALA A 149 -28.27 -17.12 -29.50
CA ALA A 149 -27.77 -18.21 -28.67
C ALA A 149 -26.34 -17.98 -28.13
N ALA A 150 -25.57 -17.07 -28.71
CA ALA A 150 -24.15 -16.87 -28.40
C ALA A 150 -23.83 -16.74 -26.90
N PRO A 151 -24.56 -15.96 -26.06
CA PRO A 151 -24.27 -15.87 -24.63
C PRO A 151 -24.40 -17.20 -23.89
N SER A 152 -25.37 -18.02 -24.26
CA SER A 152 -25.58 -19.34 -23.67
C SER A 152 -24.46 -20.30 -24.05
N MET A 153 -24.00 -20.23 -25.31
CA MET A 153 -22.86 -21.03 -25.78
C MET A 153 -21.58 -20.62 -25.07
N PHE A 154 -21.34 -19.32 -24.89
CA PHE A 154 -20.16 -18.80 -24.19
C PHE A 154 -20.17 -19.01 -22.67
N SER A 155 -21.35 -19.04 -22.04
CA SER A 155 -21.48 -19.37 -20.61
C SER A 155 -21.29 -20.87 -20.34
N SER A 156 -21.32 -21.71 -21.37
CA SER A 156 -21.04 -23.15 -21.19
C SER A 156 -19.56 -23.38 -20.86
N PRO A 157 -19.21 -24.41 -20.07
CA PRO A 157 -17.80 -24.71 -19.72
C PRO A 157 -16.88 -24.87 -20.93
N ARG A 158 -17.41 -25.40 -22.04
CA ARG A 158 -16.67 -25.54 -23.31
C ARG A 158 -16.47 -24.19 -23.99
N GLY A 159 -17.52 -23.39 -24.11
CA GLY A 159 -17.44 -22.07 -24.74
C GLY A 159 -16.51 -21.13 -23.99
N LEU A 160 -16.58 -21.15 -22.65
CA LEU A 160 -15.69 -20.37 -21.80
C LEU A 160 -14.23 -20.80 -21.98
N LYS A 161 -13.93 -22.09 -22.02
CA LYS A 161 -12.58 -22.58 -22.30
C LYS A 161 -12.05 -22.08 -23.66
N THR A 162 -12.90 -22.05 -24.69
CA THR A 162 -12.53 -21.52 -26.02
C THR A 162 -12.23 -20.02 -25.97
N ILE A 163 -13.10 -19.21 -25.33
CA ILE A 163 -12.85 -17.77 -25.21
C ILE A 163 -11.59 -17.50 -24.40
N MET A 164 -11.40 -18.21 -23.28
CA MET A 164 -10.21 -18.07 -22.46
C MET A 164 -8.95 -18.45 -23.22
N SER A 165 -8.99 -19.49 -24.09
CA SER A 165 -7.85 -19.85 -24.93
C SER A 165 -7.47 -18.73 -25.92
N MET A 166 -8.47 -18.03 -26.46
CA MET A 166 -8.23 -16.89 -27.35
C MET A 166 -7.65 -15.70 -26.57
N ALA A 167 -8.18 -15.41 -25.37
CA ALA A 167 -7.69 -14.33 -24.52
C ALA A 167 -6.25 -14.61 -24.01
N SER A 168 -5.93 -15.87 -23.68
CA SER A 168 -4.59 -16.26 -23.25
C SER A 168 -3.52 -16.11 -24.35
N HIS A 169 -3.89 -15.91 -25.61
CA HIS A 169 -2.89 -15.59 -26.65
C HIS A 169 -2.42 -14.13 -26.60
N THR A 170 -3.17 -13.23 -25.95
CA THR A 170 -2.78 -11.81 -25.84
C THR A 170 -1.91 -11.51 -24.61
N ILE A 171 -1.82 -12.44 -23.66
CA ILE A 171 -1.17 -12.26 -22.37
C ILE A 171 -0.24 -13.46 -22.15
N PRO A 172 1.00 -13.31 -21.64
CA PRO A 172 1.89 -14.45 -21.40
C PRO A 172 1.33 -15.45 -20.38
N GLY A 173 0.57 -14.96 -19.40
CA GLY A 173 -0.10 -15.77 -18.40
C GLY A 173 -1.34 -16.49 -18.92
N THR A 174 -1.79 -17.49 -18.16
CA THR A 174 -3.05 -18.20 -18.45
C THR A 174 -4.16 -17.63 -17.58
N VAL A 175 -5.18 -17.04 -18.22
CA VAL A 175 -6.42 -16.64 -17.54
C VAL A 175 -7.40 -17.81 -17.57
N SER A 176 -7.94 -18.15 -16.41
CA SER A 176 -9.02 -19.12 -16.27
C SER A 176 -10.15 -18.53 -15.46
N VAL A 177 -11.38 -18.94 -15.77
CA VAL A 177 -12.58 -18.53 -15.04
C VAL A 177 -13.36 -19.79 -14.72
N ALA A 178 -13.71 -19.98 -13.45
CA ALA A 178 -14.41 -21.20 -13.02
C ALA A 178 -15.86 -21.22 -13.56
N ARG A 179 -16.56 -20.08 -13.46
CA ARG A 179 -17.92 -19.91 -14.01
C ARG A 179 -18.13 -18.51 -14.55
N ALA A 180 -18.90 -18.41 -15.62
CA ALA A 180 -19.40 -17.13 -16.11
C ALA A 180 -20.89 -17.25 -16.40
N SER A 181 -21.64 -16.22 -16.04
CA SER A 181 -23.00 -16.00 -16.50
C SER A 181 -23.02 -14.77 -17.37
N LEU A 182 -23.18 -15.00 -18.68
CA LEU A 182 -23.21 -13.98 -19.70
C LEU A 182 -24.63 -13.91 -20.29
N GLY A 183 -25.19 -12.71 -20.40
CA GLY A 183 -26.48 -12.51 -21.05
C GLY A 183 -26.56 -11.20 -21.81
N TRP A 184 -27.30 -11.21 -22.92
CA TRP A 184 -27.50 -10.00 -23.73
C TRP A 184 -28.13 -8.86 -22.93
N ARG A 185 -29.02 -9.16 -21.99
CA ARG A 185 -29.72 -8.19 -21.14
C ARG A 185 -29.50 -8.42 -19.65
N LYS A 186 -28.63 -9.37 -19.27
CA LYS A 186 -28.36 -9.70 -17.88
C LYS A 186 -27.01 -9.08 -17.46
N PRO A 187 -26.88 -8.66 -16.19
CA PRO A 187 -25.58 -8.32 -15.59
C PRO A 187 -24.56 -9.45 -15.84
N LEU A 188 -23.30 -9.08 -16.04
CA LEU A 188 -22.22 -10.05 -16.23
C LEU A 188 -21.64 -10.45 -14.88
N TYR A 189 -21.52 -11.77 -14.68
CA TYR A 189 -21.08 -12.38 -13.43
C TYR A 189 -19.97 -13.38 -13.74
N LEU A 190 -18.80 -13.19 -13.13
CA LEU A 190 -17.66 -14.09 -13.24
C LEU A 190 -17.29 -14.61 -11.85
N GLU A 191 -16.98 -15.89 -11.76
CA GLU A 191 -16.60 -16.56 -10.51
C GLU A 191 -15.30 -17.33 -10.70
N GLY A 192 -14.42 -17.24 -9.71
CA GLY A 192 -13.14 -17.91 -9.68
C GLY A 192 -12.21 -17.51 -10.83
N VAL A 193 -12.06 -16.21 -11.07
CA VAL A 193 -11.10 -15.71 -12.08
C VAL A 193 -9.70 -15.90 -11.52
N THR A 194 -8.87 -16.66 -12.23
CA THR A 194 -7.51 -16.98 -11.83
C THR A 194 -6.58 -16.62 -12.97
N LEU A 195 -5.61 -15.75 -12.71
CA LEU A 195 -4.50 -15.46 -13.60
C LEU A 195 -3.28 -16.21 -13.09
N LYS A 196 -2.76 -17.07 -13.96
CA LYS A 196 -1.51 -17.79 -13.72
C LYS A 196 -0.35 -17.13 -14.44
N GLY A 197 0.80 -17.06 -13.79
CA GLY A 197 2.07 -16.62 -14.37
C GLY A 197 2.58 -17.58 -15.44
N ILE A 198 3.78 -17.29 -15.95
CA ILE A 198 4.45 -18.08 -17.00
C ILE A 198 4.92 -19.44 -16.46
N ASP A 199 5.22 -19.49 -15.17
CA ASP A 199 5.55 -20.67 -14.37
C ASP A 199 4.33 -21.53 -14.00
N GLY A 200 3.11 -21.01 -14.24
CA GLY A 200 1.87 -21.67 -13.86
C GLY A 200 1.41 -21.41 -12.43
N GLU A 201 2.14 -20.58 -11.67
CA GLU A 201 1.74 -20.15 -10.33
C GLU A 201 0.61 -19.14 -10.38
N THR A 202 -0.23 -19.10 -9.35
CA THR A 202 -1.38 -18.20 -9.32
C THR A 202 -0.97 -16.84 -8.80
N VAL A 203 -0.90 -15.85 -9.70
CA VAL A 203 -0.47 -14.48 -9.36
C VAL A 203 -1.64 -13.58 -8.98
N LEU A 204 -2.85 -13.92 -9.42
CA LEU A 204 -4.07 -13.19 -9.09
C LEU A 204 -5.24 -14.16 -9.05
N TYR A 205 -5.99 -14.14 -7.95
CA TYR A 205 -7.23 -14.86 -7.77
C TYR A 205 -8.34 -13.89 -7.37
N ILE A 206 -9.42 -13.89 -8.13
CA ILE A 206 -10.61 -13.08 -7.86
C ILE A 206 -11.79 -14.05 -7.70
N PRO A 207 -12.28 -14.26 -6.47
CA PRO A 207 -13.42 -15.13 -6.21
C PRO A 207 -14.64 -14.77 -7.05
N LYS A 208 -14.93 -13.48 -7.19
CA LYS A 208 -16.17 -13.01 -7.81
C LYS A 208 -16.03 -11.61 -8.38
N ILE A 209 -16.52 -11.43 -9.60
CA ILE A 209 -16.67 -10.14 -10.30
C ILE A 209 -18.13 -10.02 -10.73
N GLU A 210 -18.78 -8.96 -10.29
CA GLU A 210 -20.12 -8.58 -10.75
C GLU A 210 -20.06 -7.24 -11.46
N THR A 211 -20.72 -7.14 -12.61
CA THR A 211 -20.90 -5.87 -13.30
C THR A 211 -22.35 -5.68 -13.65
N ARG A 212 -22.84 -4.43 -13.49
CA ARG A 212 -24.19 -4.05 -13.94
C ARG A 212 -24.33 -4.00 -15.46
N ALA A 213 -23.23 -3.97 -16.20
CA ALA A 213 -23.25 -3.96 -17.66
C ALA A 213 -23.66 -5.33 -18.21
N SER A 214 -24.53 -5.29 -19.22
CA SER A 214 -24.90 -6.44 -20.03
C SER A 214 -23.93 -6.64 -21.20
N LEU A 215 -23.92 -7.83 -21.80
CA LEU A 215 -23.12 -8.05 -23.02
C LEU A 215 -23.50 -7.08 -24.15
N TRP A 216 -24.80 -6.77 -24.28
CA TRP A 216 -25.24 -5.86 -25.34
C TRP A 216 -24.67 -4.46 -25.14
N SER A 217 -24.66 -3.96 -23.90
CA SER A 217 -24.12 -2.63 -23.60
C SER A 217 -22.59 -2.54 -23.77
N ILE A 218 -21.88 -3.65 -23.56
CA ILE A 218 -20.44 -3.76 -23.80
C ILE A 218 -20.17 -3.76 -25.31
N VAL A 219 -20.84 -4.64 -26.07
CA VAL A 219 -20.66 -4.77 -27.53
C VAL A 219 -21.08 -3.50 -28.26
N SER A 220 -22.15 -2.83 -27.81
CA SER A 220 -22.58 -1.56 -28.41
C SER A 220 -21.71 -0.36 -28.00
N GLY A 221 -20.71 -0.54 -27.13
CA GLY A 221 -19.83 0.52 -26.63
C GLY A 221 -20.52 1.62 -25.81
N LYS A 222 -21.76 1.39 -25.35
CA LYS A 222 -22.59 2.44 -24.72
C LYS A 222 -22.30 2.62 -23.23
N ALA A 223 -21.85 1.58 -22.53
CA ALA A 223 -21.72 1.61 -21.06
C ALA A 223 -20.32 1.22 -20.54
N GLY A 224 -19.38 0.84 -21.41
CA GLY A 224 -18.16 0.15 -20.97
C GLY A 224 -18.52 -1.07 -20.12
N PHE A 225 -17.77 -1.30 -19.03
CA PHE A 225 -18.10 -2.31 -18.02
C PHE A 225 -19.08 -1.80 -16.94
N GLY A 226 -19.54 -0.54 -16.99
CA GLY A 226 -20.41 0.03 -15.95
C GLY A 226 -19.85 -0.11 -14.52
N ASP A 227 -20.73 0.05 -13.52
CA ASP A 227 -20.39 -0.23 -12.12
C ASP A 227 -20.00 -1.72 -11.98
N SER A 228 -18.77 -1.95 -11.55
CA SER A 228 -18.22 -3.29 -11.34
C SER A 228 -17.76 -3.44 -9.90
N THR A 229 -18.14 -4.54 -9.27
CA THR A 229 -17.74 -4.90 -7.91
C THR A 229 -16.84 -6.13 -7.98
N VAL A 230 -15.64 -6.00 -7.41
CA VAL A 230 -14.66 -7.07 -7.32
C VAL A 230 -14.59 -7.51 -5.87
N THR A 231 -14.98 -8.75 -5.57
CA THR A 231 -15.04 -9.24 -4.19
C THR A 231 -13.78 -9.99 -3.82
N ALA A 232 -13.08 -9.52 -2.78
CA ALA A 232 -11.93 -10.16 -2.15
C ALA A 232 -10.82 -10.61 -3.13
N PRO A 233 -10.25 -9.71 -3.95
CA PRO A 233 -9.14 -10.06 -4.82
C PRO A 233 -7.90 -10.43 -3.99
N VAL A 234 -7.25 -11.52 -4.35
CA VAL A 234 -5.97 -11.96 -3.78
C VAL A 234 -4.90 -11.77 -4.86
N VAL A 235 -3.89 -10.97 -4.56
CA VAL A 235 -2.79 -10.66 -5.48
C VAL A 235 -1.49 -11.14 -4.86
N ASP A 236 -0.70 -11.88 -5.63
CA ASP A 236 0.68 -12.18 -5.26
C ASP A 236 1.60 -11.02 -5.70
N LEU A 237 2.26 -10.39 -4.72
CA LEU A 237 3.17 -9.27 -4.91
C LEU A 237 4.64 -9.69 -4.83
N GLN A 238 4.93 -10.99 -4.79
CA GLN A 238 6.30 -11.49 -4.87
C GLN A 238 6.98 -10.99 -6.15
N GLN A 239 8.26 -10.67 -6.02
CA GLN A 239 9.11 -10.24 -7.12
C GLN A 239 9.82 -11.43 -7.73
N ASP A 240 9.86 -11.50 -9.04
CA ASP A 240 10.69 -12.44 -9.76
C ASP A 240 12.17 -12.10 -9.50
N PRO A 241 12.97 -13.04 -8.94
CA PRO A 241 14.36 -12.77 -8.56
C PRO A 241 15.26 -12.44 -9.76
N ALA A 242 14.88 -12.83 -10.99
CA ALA A 242 15.67 -12.55 -12.18
C ALA A 242 15.45 -11.12 -12.72
N SER A 243 14.20 -10.66 -12.76
CA SER A 243 13.84 -9.34 -13.31
C SER A 243 13.67 -8.25 -12.26
N GLY A 244 13.46 -8.60 -10.99
CA GLY A 244 13.05 -7.69 -9.92
C GLY A 244 11.62 -7.13 -10.09
N GLN A 245 10.88 -7.59 -11.09
CA GLN A 245 9.50 -7.16 -11.32
C GLN A 245 8.52 -8.06 -10.56
N PRO A 246 7.39 -7.52 -10.07
CA PRO A 246 6.34 -8.35 -9.46
C PRO A 246 5.79 -9.35 -10.49
N TYR A 247 5.52 -10.59 -10.06
CA TYR A 247 5.00 -11.65 -10.94
C TYR A 247 3.72 -11.25 -11.67
N LEU A 248 2.88 -10.41 -11.05
CA LEU A 248 1.70 -9.84 -11.70
C LEU A 248 2.06 -9.01 -12.94
N ALA A 249 3.10 -8.18 -12.88
CA ALA A 249 3.52 -7.36 -14.02
C ALA A 249 4.05 -8.22 -15.16
N LEU A 250 4.82 -9.26 -14.83
CA LEU A 250 5.31 -10.22 -15.83
C LEU A 250 4.15 -10.97 -16.50
N ALA A 251 3.15 -11.37 -15.72
CA ALA A 251 1.97 -12.04 -16.24
C ALA A 251 1.15 -11.16 -17.18
N LEU A 252 1.16 -9.83 -17.02
CA LEU A 252 0.38 -8.88 -17.84
C LEU A 252 1.15 -8.24 -19.00
N THR A 253 2.49 -8.33 -19.01
CA THR A 253 3.31 -7.66 -20.03
C THR A 253 3.23 -8.41 -21.36
N PRO A 254 2.79 -7.79 -22.46
CA PRO A 254 2.68 -8.48 -23.76
C PRO A 254 4.00 -9.15 -24.18
N LEU A 255 3.91 -10.38 -24.69
CA LEU A 255 5.08 -11.17 -25.11
C LEU A 255 6.03 -10.40 -26.05
N ALA A 256 5.47 -9.55 -26.93
CA ALA A 256 6.25 -8.72 -27.84
C ALA A 256 7.21 -7.76 -27.10
N LYS A 257 6.78 -7.16 -25.99
CA LYS A 257 7.61 -6.26 -25.18
C LYS A 257 8.65 -7.03 -24.36
N LEU A 258 8.33 -8.25 -23.93
CA LEU A 258 9.30 -9.13 -23.26
C LEU A 258 10.41 -9.60 -24.23
N GLN A 259 10.09 -9.75 -25.52
CA GLN A 259 11.06 -10.10 -26.55
C GLN A 259 11.91 -8.92 -27.02
N GLU A 260 11.36 -7.70 -26.99
CA GLU A 260 12.05 -6.46 -27.41
C GLU A 260 13.20 -6.08 -26.47
N ASN A 261 13.19 -6.57 -25.23
CA ASN A 261 14.25 -6.33 -24.24
C ASN A 261 15.43 -7.30 -24.33
N LYS A 262 15.48 -8.18 -25.35
CA LYS A 262 16.74 -8.85 -25.73
C LYS A 262 17.60 -7.89 -26.54
N PRO A 263 18.80 -7.52 -26.07
CA PRO A 263 19.66 -6.61 -26.82
C PRO A 263 20.24 -7.36 -28.02
N ASN A 264 19.62 -7.25 -29.20
CA ASN A 264 20.32 -6.96 -30.46
C ASN A 264 19.47 -6.94 -31.76
N LEU A 265 19.86 -5.95 -32.57
CA LEU A 265 19.87 -5.82 -34.04
C LEU A 265 18.59 -5.55 -34.84
N ASN A 266 18.49 -4.27 -35.22
CA ASN A 266 18.34 -3.73 -36.57
C ASN A 266 17.10 -4.09 -37.41
N ASN A 267 16.35 -3.02 -37.68
CA ASN A 267 15.42 -2.81 -38.78
C ASN A 267 14.01 -3.37 -38.60
N SER A 268 13.10 -2.49 -38.14
CA SER A 268 11.72 -2.54 -38.60
C SER A 268 11.16 -1.13 -38.83
N LYS A 269 10.75 -0.89 -40.08
CA LYS A 269 10.11 0.33 -40.58
C LYS A 269 8.79 0.55 -39.83
N LYS A 270 8.70 1.64 -39.07
CA LYS A 270 7.49 2.08 -38.36
C LYS A 270 6.41 2.50 -39.36
N ARG A 271 5.30 1.75 -39.40
CA ARG A 271 4.04 2.16 -40.03
C ARG A 271 3.17 2.76 -38.93
N SER A 272 2.97 4.08 -38.94
CA SER A 272 2.12 4.78 -37.97
C SER A 272 0.65 4.61 -38.37
N VAL A 273 -0.08 3.78 -37.62
CA VAL A 273 -1.54 3.77 -37.63
C VAL A 273 -1.98 4.78 -36.58
N ALA A 274 -2.80 5.76 -36.97
CA ALA A 274 -3.43 6.68 -36.04
C ALA A 274 -4.47 5.92 -35.23
N ILE A 275 -4.13 5.62 -33.98
CA ILE A 275 -5.02 5.01 -32.99
C ILE A 275 -5.61 6.18 -32.20
N GLU A 276 -6.94 6.33 -32.21
CA GLU A 276 -7.64 7.27 -31.32
C GLU A 276 -7.22 7.01 -29.86
N PRO A 277 -6.98 8.06 -29.05
CA PRO A 277 -6.53 7.88 -27.68
C PRO A 277 -7.55 7.01 -26.91
N PRO A 278 -7.09 6.03 -26.11
CA PRO A 278 -7.97 5.22 -25.30
C PRO A 278 -8.81 6.11 -24.38
N ARG A 279 -10.11 5.80 -24.29
CA ARG A 279 -11.02 6.48 -23.36
C ARG A 279 -10.62 6.13 -21.93
N ASP A 280 -10.58 7.13 -21.06
CA ASP A 280 -10.37 6.96 -19.62
C ASP A 280 -11.45 6.04 -19.03
N VAL A 281 -11.03 5.05 -18.26
CA VAL A 281 -11.93 4.10 -17.60
C VAL A 281 -12.04 4.46 -16.13
N ALA A 282 -13.25 4.81 -15.67
CA ALA A 282 -13.51 5.03 -14.26
C ALA A 282 -13.33 3.73 -13.47
N LEU A 283 -12.55 3.81 -12.40
CA LEU A 283 -12.30 2.72 -11.45
C LEU A 283 -12.74 3.19 -10.06
N ALA A 284 -13.71 2.46 -9.50
CA ALA A 284 -13.98 2.47 -8.07
C ALA A 284 -13.48 1.14 -7.50
N ALA A 285 -12.58 1.21 -6.53
CA ALA A 285 -12.10 0.04 -5.81
C ALA A 285 -12.46 0.19 -4.34
N SER A 286 -13.14 -0.81 -3.81
CA SER A 286 -13.36 -0.99 -2.37
C SER A 286 -12.82 -2.36 -1.99
N VAL A 287 -11.91 -2.40 -1.02
CA VAL A 287 -11.32 -3.63 -0.51
C VAL A 287 -11.69 -3.77 0.95
N LYS A 288 -12.33 -4.90 1.29
CA LYS A 288 -12.63 -5.31 2.67
C LYS A 288 -11.87 -6.60 2.98
N ALA A 289 -11.25 -6.67 4.16
CA ALA A 289 -10.46 -7.84 4.56
C ALA A 289 -11.34 -9.10 4.74
N PRO A 290 -10.90 -10.30 4.34
CA PRO A 290 -11.72 -11.52 4.31
C PRO A 290 -12.19 -12.02 5.68
N ASN A 291 -11.50 -11.66 6.77
CA ASN A 291 -11.82 -12.09 8.15
C ASN A 291 -11.98 -10.92 9.13
N GLY A 292 -12.14 -9.69 8.64
CA GLY A 292 -12.23 -8.53 9.52
C GLY A 292 -13.20 -7.50 8.99
N ASP A 293 -14.22 -7.18 9.79
CA ASP A 293 -14.90 -5.88 9.75
C ASP A 293 -13.94 -4.69 10.02
N ARG A 294 -12.66 -4.99 10.29
CA ARG A 294 -11.64 -4.16 10.90
C ARG A 294 -10.75 -3.37 9.93
N ALA A 295 -10.93 -3.52 8.62
CA ALA A 295 -10.17 -2.76 7.63
C ALA A 295 -10.95 -2.62 6.31
N GLN A 296 -11.15 -1.37 5.88
CA GLN A 296 -11.77 -1.01 4.61
C GLN A 296 -10.91 0.06 3.92
N ALA A 297 -10.71 -0.08 2.62
CA ALA A 297 -10.03 0.93 1.82
C ALA A 297 -10.87 1.29 0.60
N GLU A 298 -10.96 2.58 0.30
CA GLU A 298 -11.67 3.13 -0.84
C GLU A 298 -10.74 3.98 -1.68
N GLY A 299 -10.77 3.73 -2.99
CA GLY A 299 -10.12 4.54 -4.01
C GLY A 299 -11.09 4.82 -5.16
N LEU A 300 -11.08 6.05 -5.65
CA LEU A 300 -11.84 6.44 -6.84
C LEU A 300 -10.90 7.16 -7.80
N GLY A 301 -10.85 6.71 -9.06
CA GLY A 301 -9.99 7.29 -10.07
C GLY A 301 -10.29 6.81 -11.49
N PHE A 302 -9.40 7.14 -12.42
CA PHE A 302 -9.44 6.70 -13.81
C PHE A 302 -8.13 6.00 -14.17
N LEU A 303 -8.21 4.89 -14.90
CA LEU A 303 -7.02 4.24 -15.47
C LEU A 303 -6.69 4.85 -16.84
N SER A 304 -5.52 5.46 -16.93
CA SER A 304 -4.92 5.84 -18.20
C SER A 304 -4.13 4.66 -18.77
N LEU A 305 -4.75 3.92 -19.70
CA LEU A 305 -4.17 2.75 -20.34
C LEU A 305 -2.83 2.99 -21.05
N PRO A 306 -2.60 4.14 -21.75
CA PRO A 306 -1.31 4.39 -22.41
C PRO A 306 -0.14 4.49 -21.44
N GLN A 307 -0.36 5.09 -20.27
CA GLN A 307 0.68 5.38 -19.29
C GLN A 307 0.76 4.31 -18.19
N GLY A 308 -0.26 3.46 -18.06
CA GLY A 308 -0.37 2.51 -16.96
C GLY A 308 -0.52 3.20 -15.59
N GLN A 309 -1.03 4.44 -15.59
CA GLN A 309 -1.19 5.26 -14.39
C GLN A 309 -2.67 5.37 -14.01
N ILE A 310 -2.93 5.41 -12.71
CA ILE A 310 -4.28 5.66 -12.18
C ILE A 310 -4.32 7.10 -11.68
N HIS A 311 -5.21 7.91 -12.25
CA HIS A 311 -5.50 9.27 -11.79
C HIS A 311 -6.61 9.21 -10.75
N LEU A 312 -6.31 9.48 -9.49
CA LEU A 312 -7.30 9.53 -8.43
C LEU A 312 -8.14 10.81 -8.54
N LEU A 313 -9.43 10.68 -8.26
CA LEU A 313 -10.37 11.80 -8.16
C LEU A 313 -10.36 12.46 -6.77
N ARG A 314 -9.93 11.69 -5.76
CA ARG A 314 -9.89 12.08 -4.35
C ARG A 314 -8.79 11.29 -3.64
N PRO A 315 -8.34 11.72 -2.45
CA PRO A 315 -7.40 10.94 -1.65
C PRO A 315 -7.91 9.52 -1.42
N LEU A 316 -6.99 8.55 -1.36
CA LEU A 316 -7.30 7.22 -0.90
C LEU A 316 -7.79 7.31 0.55
N LYS A 317 -8.89 6.63 0.88
CA LYS A 317 -9.41 6.57 2.24
C LYS A 317 -9.22 5.15 2.76
N ALA A 318 -8.70 5.01 3.97
CA ALA A 318 -8.64 3.75 4.68
C ALA A 318 -9.24 3.92 6.08
N GLU A 319 -10.06 2.97 6.49
CA GLU A 319 -10.65 2.88 7.82
C GLU A 319 -10.19 1.56 8.44
N LEU A 320 -9.66 1.60 9.65
CA LEU A 320 -9.15 0.41 10.33
C LEU A 320 -9.23 0.48 11.85
N ASP A 321 -9.27 -0.69 12.48
CA ASP A 321 -9.19 -0.84 13.93
C ASP A 321 -7.76 -0.61 14.42
N LEU A 322 -7.64 0.05 15.57
CA LEU A 322 -6.35 0.38 16.15
C LEU A 322 -5.81 -0.81 16.94
N THR A 323 -4.89 -1.55 16.31
CA THR A 323 -4.22 -2.69 16.95
C THR A 323 -2.83 -2.29 17.49
N PRO A 324 -2.32 -2.98 18.54
CA PRO A 324 -0.94 -2.82 19.00
C PRO A 324 0.09 -3.01 17.90
N GLU A 325 -0.13 -3.99 17.02
CA GLU A 325 0.76 -4.31 15.90
C GLU A 325 0.79 -3.18 14.89
N PHE A 326 -0.36 -2.57 14.60
CA PHE A 326 -0.43 -1.40 13.72
C PHE A 326 0.35 -0.21 14.30
N GLY A 327 0.20 0.04 15.61
CA GLY A 327 0.97 1.05 16.34
C GLY A 327 2.49 0.84 16.19
N LYS A 328 2.95 -0.38 16.50
CA LYS A 328 4.38 -0.73 16.50
C LYS A 328 5.02 -0.82 15.12
N LEU A 329 4.28 -1.21 14.09
CA LEU A 329 4.84 -1.41 12.74
C LEU A 329 4.73 -0.17 11.86
N TYR A 330 3.63 0.58 11.99
CA TYR A 330 3.31 1.67 11.06
C TYR A 330 3.30 3.04 11.74
N LEU A 331 2.57 3.22 12.84
CA LEU A 331 2.44 4.54 13.46
C LEU A 331 3.74 5.02 14.10
N VAL A 332 4.57 4.10 14.63
CA VAL A 332 5.91 4.45 15.13
C VAL A 332 6.78 5.11 14.07
N ARG A 333 6.55 4.81 12.78
CA ARG A 333 7.29 5.36 11.63
C ARG A 333 6.86 6.78 11.27
N VAL A 334 5.73 7.23 11.81
CA VAL A 334 5.25 8.62 11.67
C VAL A 334 5.61 9.41 12.91
N ASN A 335 5.44 8.81 14.09
CA ASN A 335 5.77 9.42 15.37
C ASN A 335 6.11 8.34 16.41
N PRO A 336 7.30 8.42 17.06
CA PRO A 336 7.71 7.43 18.06
C PRO A 336 6.76 7.26 19.25
N LEU A 337 6.02 8.30 19.65
CA LEU A 337 5.03 8.20 20.73
C LEU A 337 3.88 7.25 20.39
N LEU A 338 3.53 7.14 19.11
CA LEU A 338 2.44 6.28 18.65
C LEU A 338 2.84 4.80 18.59
N GLY A 339 4.14 4.50 18.67
CA GLY A 339 4.62 3.12 18.81
C GLY A 339 4.26 2.47 20.16
N GLU A 340 3.89 3.28 21.16
CA GLU A 340 3.47 2.80 22.48
C GLU A 340 1.97 2.47 22.54
N ILE A 341 1.23 2.61 21.43
CA ILE A 341 -0.21 2.29 21.39
C ILE A 341 -0.44 0.79 21.64
N ILE A 342 -1.40 0.50 22.53
CA ILE A 342 -1.87 -0.87 22.82
C ILE A 342 -3.33 -1.11 22.45
N GLY A 343 -4.01 -0.11 21.89
CA GLY A 343 -5.38 -0.22 21.40
C GLY A 343 -6.17 1.08 21.51
N PRO A 344 -7.47 1.06 21.15
CA PRO A 344 -8.36 2.19 21.35
C PRO A 344 -8.59 2.48 22.84
N ALA A 345 -8.91 3.73 23.18
CA ALA A 345 -9.31 4.09 24.55
C ALA A 345 -10.74 3.63 24.88
N ILE A 346 -11.58 3.57 23.85
CA ILE A 346 -12.96 3.10 23.88
C ILE A 346 -13.11 2.29 22.61
N SER A 347 -13.36 0.99 22.75
CA SER A 347 -13.74 0.16 21.61
C SER A 347 -15.27 0.21 21.55
N GLU A 348 -15.79 0.84 20.50
CA GLU A 348 -17.19 0.68 20.12
C GLU A 348 -17.22 -0.38 19.04
N ASP A 349 -17.99 -1.45 19.25
CA ASP A 349 -17.96 -2.66 18.40
C ASP A 349 -18.31 -2.39 16.92
N ASP A 350 -18.82 -1.20 16.58
CA ASP A 350 -19.37 -0.85 15.26
C ASP A 350 -18.66 0.32 14.53
N LEU A 351 -17.62 0.94 15.09
CA LEU A 351 -16.94 2.10 14.47
C LEU A 351 -15.43 1.86 14.28
N PRO A 352 -14.86 2.22 13.11
CA PRO A 352 -13.42 2.12 12.90
C PRO A 352 -12.68 3.11 13.79
N ASP A 353 -11.67 2.61 14.52
CA ASP A 353 -10.90 3.42 15.46
C ASP A 353 -10.06 4.51 14.78
N ILE A 354 -9.70 4.32 13.50
CA ILE A 354 -8.81 5.20 12.75
C ILE A 354 -9.33 5.39 11.33
N THR A 355 -9.33 6.65 10.88
CA THR A 355 -9.48 7.02 9.47
C THR A 355 -8.18 7.65 8.95
N ILE A 356 -7.70 7.13 7.82
CA ILE A 356 -6.47 7.56 7.15
C ILE A 356 -6.81 8.01 5.73
N TYR A 357 -6.30 9.18 5.35
CA TYR A 357 -6.32 9.69 3.98
C TYR A 357 -4.90 9.69 3.43
N ALA A 358 -4.72 9.16 2.22
CA ALA A 358 -3.43 9.20 1.52
C ALA A 358 -3.61 9.80 0.13
N ALA A 359 -2.97 10.93 -0.12
CA ALA A 359 -2.96 11.60 -1.41
C ALA A 359 -1.57 11.43 -2.05
N PRO A 360 -1.44 10.65 -3.13
CA PRO A 360 -0.21 10.67 -3.92
C PRO A 360 -0.03 12.04 -4.58
N LYS A 361 1.21 12.42 -4.84
CA LYS A 361 1.55 13.61 -5.62
C LYS A 361 0.76 13.64 -6.94
N ASP A 362 0.16 14.79 -7.21
CA ASP A 362 -0.67 15.04 -8.39
C ASP A 362 -1.85 14.05 -8.57
N PHE A 363 -2.23 13.34 -7.49
CA PHE A 363 -3.22 12.26 -7.52
C PHE A 363 -2.87 11.11 -8.48
N LEU A 364 -1.59 10.89 -8.77
CA LEU A 364 -1.13 9.86 -9.69
C LEU A 364 -0.66 8.59 -8.96
N LEU A 365 -1.09 7.42 -9.41
CA LEU A 365 -0.56 6.14 -8.94
C LEU A 365 0.12 5.37 -10.08
N PRO A 366 1.25 4.70 -9.82
CA PRO A 366 2.04 4.78 -8.58
C PRO A 366 2.72 6.17 -8.43
N SER A 367 3.02 6.57 -7.19
CA SER A 367 3.78 7.79 -6.86
C SER A 367 4.95 7.44 -5.93
N ASP A 368 5.97 8.29 -5.93
CA ASP A 368 7.07 8.23 -4.95
C ASP A 368 6.84 9.18 -3.77
N GLU A 369 5.83 10.05 -3.86
CA GLU A 369 5.53 11.07 -2.86
C GLU A 369 4.06 10.97 -2.47
N TYR A 370 3.80 10.95 -1.16
CA TYR A 370 2.47 10.86 -0.57
C TYR A 370 2.31 11.88 0.56
N SER A 371 1.17 12.55 0.59
CA SER A 371 0.69 13.24 1.79
C SER A 371 -0.29 12.32 2.51
N VAL A 372 -0.07 12.09 3.80
CA VAL A 372 -0.89 11.23 4.64
C VAL A 372 -1.48 12.08 5.76
N ARG A 373 -2.80 11.94 5.96
CA ARG A 373 -3.54 12.53 7.08
C ARG A 373 -4.24 11.42 7.86
N ILE A 374 -4.04 11.39 9.17
CA ILE A 374 -4.78 10.51 10.09
C ILE A 374 -5.66 11.41 10.95
N GLU A 375 -6.96 11.10 11.00
CA GLU A 375 -7.90 11.85 11.82
C GLU A 375 -7.63 11.69 13.32
N PRO A 376 -8.04 12.65 14.17
CA PRO A 376 -7.91 12.56 15.62
C PRO A 376 -8.41 11.22 16.16
N MET A 377 -7.63 10.59 17.02
CA MET A 377 -8.00 9.31 17.63
C MET A 377 -7.85 9.34 19.15
N ARG A 378 -8.71 8.57 19.83
CA ARG A 378 -8.60 8.34 21.27
C ARG A 378 -8.03 6.95 21.51
N THR A 379 -6.84 6.90 22.08
CA THR A 379 -6.05 5.66 22.20
C THR A 379 -5.58 5.43 23.63
N THR A 380 -5.16 4.21 23.90
CA THR A 380 -4.44 3.84 25.12
C THR A 380 -2.97 3.62 24.77
N LEU A 381 -2.09 4.33 25.46
CA LEU A 381 -0.65 4.16 25.38
C LEU A 381 -0.16 3.27 26.53
N ALA A 382 0.69 2.31 26.23
CA ALA A 382 1.48 1.60 27.22
C ALA A 382 2.47 2.55 27.89
N LYS A 383 2.95 2.10 29.04
CA LYS A 383 4.10 2.66 29.71
C LYS A 383 5.37 2.41 28.87
N GLY A 384 5.93 3.44 28.26
CA GLY A 384 7.24 3.39 27.62
C GLY A 384 8.12 4.60 27.97
N GLN A 385 9.34 4.62 27.42
CA GLN A 385 10.39 5.56 27.80
C GLN A 385 9.96 7.03 27.60
N LEU A 386 9.21 7.31 26.54
CA LEU A 386 8.82 8.67 26.20
C LEU A 386 7.70 9.17 27.12
N VAL A 387 6.63 8.37 27.27
CA VAL A 387 5.50 8.70 28.14
C VAL A 387 5.97 8.81 29.60
N ASP A 388 6.76 7.85 30.09
CA ASP A 388 7.31 7.89 31.44
C ASP A 388 8.23 9.08 31.66
N GLY A 389 9.06 9.39 30.67
CA GLY A 389 9.99 10.51 30.72
C GLY A 389 9.24 11.83 30.88
N VAL A 390 8.19 12.05 30.09
CA VAL A 390 7.31 13.23 30.19
C VAL A 390 6.63 13.30 31.55
N LEU A 391 6.00 12.21 32.00
CA LEU A 391 5.27 12.20 33.27
C LEU A 391 6.21 12.38 34.47
N THR A 392 7.42 11.83 34.40
CA THR A 392 8.46 12.04 35.42
C THR A 392 8.93 13.49 35.43
N LEU A 393 9.19 14.07 34.27
CA LEU A 393 9.61 15.46 34.11
C LEU A 393 8.59 16.43 34.70
N LEU A 394 7.30 16.14 34.53
CA LEU A 394 6.19 16.95 35.04
C LEU A 394 5.76 16.59 36.48
N ARG A 395 6.45 15.65 37.13
CA ARG A 395 6.08 15.13 38.47
C ARG A 395 4.65 14.58 38.52
N ARG A 396 4.16 14.05 37.40
CA ARG A 396 2.81 13.49 37.21
C ARG A 396 2.78 11.97 37.08
N GLN A 397 3.72 11.29 37.74
CA GLN A 397 3.71 9.82 37.83
C GLN A 397 2.47 9.28 38.56
N ASP A 398 1.74 10.16 39.28
CA ASP A 398 0.44 9.84 39.88
C ASP A 398 -0.58 9.37 38.86
N LEU A 399 -0.51 9.87 37.62
CA LEU A 399 -1.38 9.48 36.51
C LEU A 399 -1.23 8.00 36.12
N LEU A 400 -0.10 7.37 36.48
CA LEU A 400 0.19 5.96 36.24
C LEU A 400 0.11 5.08 37.50
N LYS A 401 -0.30 5.61 38.68
CA LYS A 401 -0.27 4.84 39.94
C LYS A 401 -1.09 3.55 39.84
N GLY A 402 -0.39 2.42 39.72
CA GLY A 402 -0.98 1.08 39.61
C GLY A 402 -1.47 0.71 38.20
N ARG A 403 -1.25 1.57 37.20
CA ARG A 403 -1.65 1.33 35.80
C ARG A 403 -0.42 1.22 34.92
N SER A 404 -0.43 0.25 34.01
CA SER A 404 0.60 0.09 32.97
C SER A 404 0.30 0.89 31.71
N GLN A 405 -0.75 1.71 31.73
CA GLN A 405 -1.29 2.37 30.55
C GLN A 405 -1.94 3.72 30.88
N ILE A 406 -2.00 4.60 29.89
CA ILE A 406 -2.58 5.95 29.99
C ILE A 406 -3.43 6.22 28.74
N THR A 407 -4.56 6.93 28.92
CA THR A 407 -5.36 7.38 27.78
C THR A 407 -4.69 8.58 27.11
N ALA A 408 -4.80 8.65 25.80
CA ALA A 408 -4.32 9.75 24.99
C ALA A 408 -5.39 10.15 23.95
N LEU A 409 -5.49 11.45 23.69
CA LEU A 409 -6.24 12.00 22.56
C LEU A 409 -5.26 12.74 21.67
N THR A 410 -5.25 12.42 20.37
CA THR A 410 -4.36 13.08 19.40
C THR A 410 -5.09 14.20 18.66
N SER A 411 -4.34 15.21 18.20
CA SER A 411 -4.77 16.06 17.08
C SER A 411 -4.78 15.24 15.77
N PRO A 412 -5.23 15.83 14.64
CA PRO A 412 -4.94 15.25 13.33
C PRO A 412 -3.43 15.10 13.16
N ILE A 413 -3.02 14.03 12.48
CA ILE A 413 -1.62 13.75 12.16
C ILE A 413 -1.45 13.96 10.66
N GLU A 414 -0.56 14.86 10.27
CA GLU A 414 -0.17 15.03 8.86
C GLU A 414 1.31 14.70 8.67
N ALA A 415 1.58 13.93 7.62
CA ALA A 415 2.93 13.54 7.26
C ALA A 415 3.12 13.53 5.75
N SER A 416 4.27 14.02 5.29
CA SER A 416 4.72 13.91 3.91
C SER A 416 5.75 12.79 3.80
N ILE A 417 5.48 11.82 2.93
CA ILE A 417 6.32 10.63 2.73
C ILE A 417 6.96 10.72 1.35
N ASN A 418 8.29 10.62 1.31
CA ASN A 418 9.05 10.48 0.07
C ASN A 418 9.70 9.10 0.04
N LEU A 419 9.17 8.20 -0.79
CA LEU A 419 9.62 6.82 -0.93
C LEU A 419 10.98 6.69 -1.62
N LYS A 420 11.39 7.69 -2.41
CA LYS A 420 12.71 7.72 -3.07
C LYS A 420 13.83 8.02 -2.09
N THR A 421 13.60 8.96 -1.18
CA THR A 421 14.58 9.34 -0.16
C THR A 421 14.41 8.56 1.14
N GLY A 422 13.27 7.88 1.32
CA GLY A 422 12.90 7.21 2.56
C GLY A 422 12.58 8.19 3.69
N VAL A 423 12.34 9.46 3.38
CA VAL A 423 12.11 10.51 4.38
C VAL A 423 10.62 10.66 4.65
N ILE A 424 10.25 10.65 5.93
CA ILE A 424 8.92 11.02 6.43
C ILE A 424 9.08 12.33 7.20
N ALA A 425 8.50 13.40 6.69
CA ALA A 425 8.36 14.66 7.41
C ALA A 425 7.00 14.69 8.10
N CYS A 426 7.00 14.73 9.42
CA CYS A 426 5.80 14.79 10.25
C CYS A 426 5.58 16.21 10.72
N ASP A 427 4.39 16.75 10.42
CA ASP A 427 3.94 18.03 10.94
C ASP A 427 3.62 17.92 12.44
N ARG A 428 3.23 19.03 13.04
CA ARG A 428 2.94 19.07 14.48
C ARG A 428 1.73 18.22 14.82
N ILE A 429 1.97 17.25 15.69
CA ILE A 429 0.96 16.43 16.36
C ILE A 429 0.93 16.83 17.83
N ASP A 430 -0.25 17.14 18.33
CA ASP A 430 -0.51 17.38 19.74
C ASP A 430 -1.16 16.14 20.37
N LEU A 431 -0.76 15.80 21.59
CA LEU A 431 -1.31 14.70 22.38
C LEU A 431 -1.74 15.23 23.75
N LEU A 432 -2.95 14.89 24.16
CA LEU A 432 -3.47 15.13 25.50
C LEU A 432 -3.50 13.82 26.29
N LEU A 433 -2.57 13.66 27.23
CA LEU A 433 -2.43 12.47 28.06
C LEU A 433 -3.28 12.60 29.34
N ALA A 434 -4.07 11.57 29.64
CA ALA A 434 -5.01 11.51 30.76
C ALA A 434 -5.87 12.77 30.92
N ASP A 435 -6.26 13.39 29.79
CA ASP A 435 -7.04 14.62 29.73
C ASP A 435 -6.42 15.80 30.52
N ARG A 436 -5.09 15.79 30.75
CA ARG A 436 -4.40 16.79 31.61
C ARG A 436 -3.04 17.23 31.11
N VAL A 437 -2.25 16.30 30.56
CA VAL A 437 -0.86 16.60 30.16
C VAL A 437 -0.83 16.75 28.65
N HIS A 438 -0.79 18.00 28.19
CA HIS A 438 -0.65 18.32 26.78
C HIS A 438 0.84 18.34 26.39
N VAL A 439 1.18 17.59 25.36
CA VAL A 439 2.49 17.59 24.69
C VAL A 439 2.32 17.73 23.18
N ALA A 440 3.36 18.18 22.48
CA ALA A 440 3.38 18.28 21.04
C ALA A 440 4.66 17.65 20.48
N THR A 441 4.61 17.17 19.25
CA THR A 441 5.75 16.55 18.56
C THR A 441 5.74 16.87 17.07
N TRP A 442 6.91 17.08 16.47
CA TRP A 442 7.09 17.27 15.02
C TRP A 442 8.51 16.93 14.62
N GLY A 443 8.76 16.73 13.32
CA GLY A 443 10.12 16.59 12.79
C GLY A 443 10.21 15.60 11.65
N ILE A 444 11.38 14.99 11.48
CA ILE A 444 11.70 14.18 10.32
C ILE A 444 12.19 12.82 10.77
N MET A 445 11.82 11.79 10.02
CA MET A 445 12.28 10.42 10.16
C MET A 445 12.85 9.93 8.83
N ASP A 446 13.92 9.16 8.90
CA ASP A 446 14.55 8.56 7.73
C ASP A 446 14.47 7.03 7.86
N ILE A 447 13.62 6.42 7.03
CA ILE A 447 13.35 4.99 7.03
C ILE A 447 14.57 4.20 6.53
N HIS A 448 15.32 4.75 5.57
CA HIS A 448 16.46 4.05 4.98
C HIS A 448 17.66 4.01 5.93
N HIS A 449 17.88 5.09 6.68
CA HIS A 449 18.95 5.17 7.67
C HIS A 449 18.50 4.79 9.09
N GLU A 450 17.22 4.47 9.27
CA GLU A 450 16.59 4.19 10.56
C GLU A 450 16.83 5.28 11.61
N THR A 451 16.78 6.56 11.20
CA THR A 451 17.05 7.68 12.11
C THR A 451 15.81 8.52 12.39
N VAL A 452 15.75 9.08 13.60
CA VAL A 452 14.72 10.02 14.04
C VAL A 452 15.37 11.35 14.40
N GLN A 453 14.79 12.44 13.89
CA GLN A 453 15.11 13.82 14.26
C GLN A 453 13.81 14.57 14.50
N MET A 454 13.29 14.45 15.72
CA MET A 454 12.04 15.07 16.11
C MET A 454 12.23 16.00 17.31
N THR A 455 11.25 16.85 17.56
CA THR A 455 11.16 17.69 18.75
C THR A 455 9.94 17.26 19.53
N LEU A 456 10.12 16.97 20.83
CA LEU A 456 9.05 16.91 21.81
C LEU A 456 8.92 18.27 22.47
N ALA A 457 7.73 18.83 22.52
CA ALA A 457 7.48 20.11 23.15
C ALA A 457 6.42 19.99 24.24
N ILE A 458 6.65 20.67 25.35
CA ILE A 458 5.67 20.82 26.43
C ILE A 458 5.23 22.28 26.46
N PRO A 459 3.95 22.56 26.16
CA PRO A 459 3.39 23.91 26.21
C PRO A 459 3.49 24.53 27.61
N GLY A 460 3.64 25.86 27.64
CA GLY A 460 3.69 26.65 28.86
C GLY A 460 2.42 26.52 29.72
N SER A 461 1.27 26.25 29.11
CA SER A 461 0.01 25.93 29.83
C SER A 461 0.16 24.68 30.68
N THR A 462 0.65 23.58 30.11
CA THR A 462 0.93 22.34 30.84
C THR A 462 1.94 22.57 31.96
N LEU A 463 3.02 23.31 31.70
CA LEU A 463 4.04 23.63 32.71
C LEU A 463 3.49 24.48 33.86
N ARG A 464 2.62 25.45 33.56
CA ARG A 464 1.91 26.27 34.56
C ARG A 464 1.02 25.40 35.44
N GLU A 465 0.21 24.56 34.83
CA GLU A 465 -0.77 23.73 35.54
C GLU A 465 -0.10 22.64 36.38
N THR A 466 0.93 21.96 35.84
CA THR A 466 1.54 20.80 36.49
C THR A 466 2.66 21.17 37.46
N LEU A 467 3.42 22.24 37.20
CA LEU A 467 4.60 22.62 37.98
C LEU A 467 4.46 23.98 38.67
N GLY A 468 3.36 24.71 38.45
CA GLY A 468 3.12 26.02 39.07
C GLY A 468 3.96 27.16 38.47
N LEU A 469 4.47 27.00 37.24
CA LEU A 469 5.36 27.97 36.59
C LEU A 469 4.61 29.18 35.99
N SER A 470 3.93 29.98 36.82
CA SER A 470 3.01 31.06 36.41
C SER A 470 3.62 32.20 35.59
N ARG A 471 4.95 32.42 35.64
CA ARG A 471 5.61 33.54 34.94
C ARG A 471 6.02 33.24 33.49
N LEU A 472 5.65 32.09 32.94
CA LEU A 472 5.96 31.73 31.57
C LEU A 472 5.09 32.53 30.58
N ALA A 473 5.70 32.96 29.46
CA ALA A 473 4.97 33.54 28.35
C ALA A 473 3.85 32.61 27.84
N HIS A 474 2.79 33.18 27.24
CA HIS A 474 1.63 32.41 26.80
C HIS A 474 1.97 31.42 25.68
N ASP A 475 2.93 31.79 24.84
CA ASP A 475 3.47 31.06 23.69
C ASP A 475 4.76 30.27 24.01
N TYR A 476 5.12 30.14 25.29
CA TYR A 476 6.31 29.39 25.68
C TYR A 476 6.13 27.88 25.44
N TYR A 477 7.16 27.23 24.91
CA TYR A 477 7.25 25.78 24.80
C TYR A 477 8.63 25.30 25.28
N LEU A 478 8.64 24.32 26.17
CA LEU A 478 9.86 23.59 26.49
C LEU A 478 10.12 22.56 25.39
N LYS A 479 11.09 22.83 24.51
CA LYS A 479 11.50 21.94 23.42
C LYS A 479 12.57 20.95 23.90
N ILE A 480 12.40 19.68 23.55
CA ILE A 480 13.29 18.57 23.92
C ILE A 480 13.56 17.76 22.64
N PRO A 481 14.79 17.71 22.13
CA PRO A 481 15.09 16.96 20.92
C PRO A 481 14.95 15.45 21.17
N ILE A 482 14.37 14.77 20.19
CA ILE A 482 14.30 13.30 20.06
C ILE A 482 15.27 12.90 18.94
N ARG A 483 16.23 12.04 19.27
CA ARG A 483 17.24 11.52 18.33
C ARG A 483 17.34 10.00 18.43
N GLY A 484 18.15 9.36 17.60
CA GLY A 484 18.39 7.91 17.65
C GLY A 484 17.62 7.16 16.57
N SER A 485 17.20 5.93 16.87
CA SER A 485 16.46 5.11 15.90
C SER A 485 14.95 5.13 16.15
N MET A 486 14.19 4.71 15.14
CA MET A 486 12.72 4.65 15.22
C MET A 486 12.22 3.74 16.34
N GLU A 487 12.90 2.62 16.59
CA GLU A 487 12.54 1.67 17.65
C GLU A 487 13.08 2.06 19.02
N ARG A 488 14.15 2.86 19.07
CA ARG A 488 14.82 3.27 20.32
C ARG A 488 15.11 4.77 20.30
N PRO A 489 14.06 5.60 20.31
CA PRO A 489 14.21 7.04 20.38
C PRO A 489 14.88 7.42 21.72
N GLN A 490 15.87 8.30 21.63
CA GLN A 490 16.61 8.85 22.75
C GLN A 490 16.17 10.29 22.98
N VAL A 491 15.84 10.59 24.23
CA VAL A 491 15.41 11.92 24.67
C VAL A 491 16.17 12.27 25.94
N ASP A 492 16.80 13.45 25.95
CA ASP A 492 17.53 13.94 27.12
C ASP A 492 16.58 14.63 28.11
N PHE A 493 15.78 13.83 28.80
CA PHE A 493 14.90 14.31 29.88
C PHE A 493 15.68 14.91 31.05
N MET A 494 16.97 14.57 31.21
CA MET A 494 17.80 15.13 32.28
C MET A 494 18.14 16.60 31.98
N ALA A 495 18.54 16.91 30.76
CA ALA A 495 18.75 18.29 30.32
C ALA A 495 17.45 19.11 30.42
N ALA A 496 16.32 18.54 29.99
CA ALA A 496 15.02 19.19 30.13
C ALA A 496 14.67 19.48 31.61
N GLY A 497 14.92 18.51 32.50
CA GLY A 497 14.69 18.66 33.94
C GLY A 497 15.52 19.76 34.58
N LYS A 498 16.78 19.92 34.15
CA LYS A 498 17.64 21.05 34.58
C LYS A 498 17.05 22.40 34.13
N GLY A 499 16.55 22.48 32.90
CA GLY A 499 15.87 23.67 32.38
C GLY A 499 14.64 24.05 33.22
N ILE A 500 13.80 23.09 33.57
CA ILE A 500 12.64 23.30 34.45
C ILE A 500 13.06 23.77 35.86
N ALA A 501 14.09 23.15 36.43
CA ALA A 501 14.59 23.55 37.75
C ALA A 501 15.07 25.01 37.75
N GLN A 502 15.77 25.43 36.69
CA GLN A 502 16.21 26.81 36.53
C GLN A 502 15.04 27.79 36.41
N LEU A 503 14.01 27.44 35.63
CA LEU A 503 12.77 28.25 35.53
C LEU A 503 12.07 28.40 36.88
N THR A 504 12.04 27.32 37.66
CA THR A 504 11.44 27.32 39.01
C THR A 504 12.20 28.25 39.95
N LEU A 505 13.54 28.20 39.93
CA LEU A 505 14.39 29.08 40.75
C LEU A 505 14.23 30.56 40.36
N GLN A 506 14.14 30.88 39.07
CA GLN A 506 13.93 32.25 38.58
C GLN A 506 12.58 32.82 39.02
N GLN A 507 11.53 32.00 39.02
CA GLN A 507 10.22 32.42 39.51
C GLN A 507 10.26 32.78 41.01
N GLN A 508 11.08 32.07 41.79
CA GLN A 508 11.27 32.33 43.22
C GLN A 508 12.20 33.52 43.49
N SER A 509 13.23 33.75 42.68
CA SER A 509 14.28 34.74 42.96
C SER A 509 13.99 36.16 42.45
N GLY A 510 12.94 36.36 41.64
CA GLY A 510 12.47 37.71 41.24
C GLY A 510 13.38 38.52 40.30
N SER A 511 14.68 38.23 40.25
CA SER A 511 15.67 38.91 39.42
C SER A 511 16.87 38.00 39.12
N ALA A 512 17.08 37.69 37.84
CA ALA A 512 18.39 37.32 37.25
C ALA A 512 18.21 36.94 35.76
N GLY A 513 17.95 37.94 34.91
CA GLY A 513 17.70 37.79 33.47
C GLY A 513 18.94 37.51 32.60
N GLN A 514 20.09 37.12 33.16
CA GLN A 514 21.36 36.99 32.40
C GLN A 514 21.93 35.57 32.30
N LEU A 515 21.42 34.58 33.05
CA LEU A 515 21.93 33.20 33.03
C LEU A 515 21.19 32.26 32.06
N PHE A 516 20.25 32.80 31.27
CA PHE A 516 19.34 32.00 30.44
C PHE A 516 19.83 31.80 28.99
N SER A 517 20.61 32.75 28.46
CA SER A 517 21.00 32.72 27.05
C SER A 517 21.89 31.55 26.69
N SER A 518 22.79 31.09 27.58
CA SER A 518 23.80 30.10 27.22
C SER A 518 23.28 28.65 27.14
N PHE A 519 22.39 28.22 28.04
CA PHE A 519 21.83 26.87 28.02
C PHE A 519 20.85 26.66 26.86
N PHE A 520 19.98 27.63 26.61
CA PHE A 520 19.06 27.58 25.48
C PHE A 520 19.77 27.91 24.17
N GLN A 521 20.81 28.77 24.10
CA GLN A 521 21.58 28.95 22.85
C GLN A 521 22.25 27.67 22.36
N GLN A 522 22.55 26.72 23.24
CA GLN A 522 23.19 25.47 22.82
C GLN A 522 22.17 24.42 22.34
N SER A 523 20.95 24.41 22.88
CA SER A 523 19.83 23.64 22.27
C SER A 523 19.29 24.32 21.01
N ASP A 524 19.24 25.65 21.02
CA ASP A 524 18.73 26.48 19.93
C ASP A 524 19.72 26.55 18.76
N LYS A 525 21.04 26.36 18.96
CA LYS A 525 21.99 26.29 17.83
C LYS A 525 21.85 25.01 17.00
N GLU A 526 21.39 23.91 17.57
CA GLU A 526 21.06 22.69 16.80
C GLU A 526 19.57 22.57 16.45
N ALA A 527 18.67 23.24 17.18
CA ALA A 527 17.24 23.41 16.85
C ALA A 527 16.95 24.77 16.18
N SER A 528 17.95 25.31 15.47
CA SER A 528 17.99 26.69 14.98
C SER A 528 16.76 27.07 14.15
N ALA A 529 16.09 28.13 14.61
CA ALA A 529 15.23 29.04 13.84
C ALA A 529 13.82 28.59 13.43
N SER A 530 13.31 27.43 13.86
CA SER A 530 11.91 27.09 13.63
C SER A 530 11.03 27.53 14.81
N GLU A 531 10.28 28.61 14.59
CA GLU A 531 9.05 28.92 15.32
C GLU A 531 8.25 27.63 15.55
N VAL A 532 7.70 27.42 16.76
CA VAL A 532 6.91 26.21 17.03
C VAL A 532 5.81 26.15 15.97
N PRO A 533 5.72 25.08 15.16
CA PRO A 533 4.69 25.01 14.14
C PRO A 533 3.32 25.18 14.78
N LYS A 534 2.44 25.90 14.09
CA LYS A 534 1.05 26.02 14.55
C LYS A 534 0.39 24.64 14.49
N PRO A 535 -0.55 24.32 15.39
CA PRO A 535 -1.39 23.15 15.22
C PRO A 535 -2.04 23.15 13.83
N ILE A 536 -2.16 21.98 13.22
CA ILE A 536 -2.76 21.80 11.89
C ILE A 536 -4.21 22.27 11.86
N ASP A 537 -4.94 22.03 12.95
CA ASP A 537 -6.34 22.36 13.12
C ASP A 537 -6.62 22.78 14.57
N VAL A 538 -7.85 23.19 14.87
CA VAL A 538 -8.33 23.40 16.24
C VAL A 538 -8.16 22.11 17.03
N LEU A 539 -7.58 22.19 18.23
CA LEU A 539 -7.32 21.01 19.04
C LEU A 539 -8.65 20.36 19.46
N PRO A 540 -8.79 19.02 19.36
CA PRO A 540 -10.07 18.33 19.61
C PRO A 540 -10.65 18.49 21.04
N TRP A 541 -9.83 18.94 21.99
CA TRP A 541 -10.23 19.20 23.37
C TRP A 541 -10.59 20.66 23.64
N ASP A 542 -10.23 21.60 22.76
CA ASP A 542 -10.60 23.02 22.91
C ASP A 542 -12.09 23.24 22.56
N THR A 543 -12.64 22.41 21.68
CA THR A 543 -14.06 22.46 21.25
C THR A 543 -15.04 21.88 22.27
N ARG A 544 -14.55 21.31 23.37
CA ARG A 544 -15.38 20.70 24.43
C ARG A 544 -15.72 21.67 25.57
N SER A 545 -15.47 22.97 25.40
CA SER A 545 -15.70 24.01 26.40
C SER A 545 -17.10 24.59 26.37
#